data_AF-A0A1A8NHJ9-F1
#
_entry.id   AF-A0A1A8NHJ9-F1
#
_cell.length_a   1.000
_cell.length_b   1.000
_cell.length_c   1.000
_cell.angle_alpha   90.00
_cell.angle_beta   90.00
_cell.angle_gamma   90.00
#
_symmetry.space_group_name_H-M   'P 1'
#
loop_
_entity.id
_entity.type
_entity.pdbx_description
1 polymer ?
#
loop_
_entity_poly.entity_id
_entity_poly.type
_entity_poly.pdbx_seq_one_letter_code
_entity_poly.pdbx_strand_id
1 'polypeptide(L)'
;PISDHWSQNLSQFFPEAISFIDEARSKKCGILVHCLAGISRSVTVTVAYLMQKLNLSLNDAYDFVKRKKSNISPNFNFMGQLLDFERTLGLNSPCDNHAASPPHDQLFFTTPTNHNMFQLDTLEST
;
A
#
# COMPACT_ATOMS: atom_id res chain seq x y z
N PRO A 1 -15.45 -11.21 -13.65
CA PRO A 1 -16.09 -10.62 -12.44
C PRO A 1 -15.36 -11.10 -11.18
N ILE A 2 -14.99 -10.20 -10.25
CA ILE A 2 -14.17 -10.50 -9.07
C ILE A 2 -14.97 -10.27 -7.78
N SER A 3 -14.95 -11.25 -6.86
CA SER A 3 -15.54 -11.14 -5.53
C SER A 3 -14.66 -10.31 -4.58
N ASP A 4 -15.24 -9.76 -3.52
CA ASP A 4 -14.48 -9.04 -2.49
C ASP A 4 -14.02 -10.04 -1.44
N HIS A 5 -12.99 -10.81 -1.77
CA HIS A 5 -12.54 -11.94 -0.96
C HIS A 5 -11.02 -12.03 -0.93
N TRP A 6 -10.48 -12.57 0.16
CA TRP A 6 -9.04 -12.65 0.42
C TRP A 6 -8.28 -13.50 -0.61
N SER A 7 -8.95 -14.43 -1.29
CA SER A 7 -8.33 -15.34 -2.26
C SER A 7 -8.28 -14.78 -3.69
N GLN A 8 -8.80 -13.58 -3.92
CA GLN A 8 -8.93 -13.02 -5.27
C GLN A 8 -7.70 -12.20 -5.64
N ASN A 9 -7.21 -12.38 -6.86
CA ASN A 9 -6.18 -11.53 -7.45
C ASN A 9 -6.85 -10.45 -8.31
N LEU A 10 -6.90 -9.23 -7.80
CA LEU A 10 -7.43 -8.07 -8.52
C LEU A 10 -6.34 -7.32 -9.29
N SER A 11 -5.08 -7.38 -8.85
CA SER A 11 -3.96 -6.67 -9.50
C SER A 11 -3.69 -7.11 -10.93
N GLN A 12 -3.99 -8.37 -11.27
CA GLN A 12 -3.89 -8.84 -12.66
C GLN A 12 -4.74 -8.02 -13.65
N PHE A 13 -5.78 -7.31 -13.18
CA PHE A 13 -6.64 -6.46 -14.01
C PHE A 13 -6.25 -4.99 -14.00
N PHE A 14 -5.25 -4.57 -13.21
CA PHE A 14 -4.86 -3.16 -13.15
C PHE A 14 -4.45 -2.59 -14.51
N PRO A 15 -3.61 -3.26 -15.35
CA PRO A 15 -3.23 -2.71 -16.64
C PRO A 15 -4.43 -2.44 -17.57
N GLU A 16 -5.37 -3.39 -17.64
CA GLU A 16 -6.58 -3.27 -18.46
C GLU A 16 -7.49 -2.14 -17.94
N ALA A 17 -7.75 -2.12 -16.63
CA ALA A 17 -8.59 -1.11 -16.02
C ALA A 17 -8.02 0.31 -16.18
N ILE A 18 -6.70 0.47 -16.01
CA ILE A 18 -6.01 1.75 -16.15
C ILE A 18 -6.06 2.23 -17.60
N SER A 19 -5.79 1.33 -18.56
CA SER A 19 -5.92 1.62 -19.99
C SER A 19 -7.34 2.08 -20.35
N PHE A 20 -8.36 1.37 -19.86
CA PHE A 20 -9.77 1.73 -20.08
C PHE A 20 -10.12 3.13 -19.53
N ILE A 21 -9.66 3.46 -18.32
CA ILE A 21 -9.86 4.79 -17.73
C ILE A 21 -9.17 5.88 -18.56
N ASP A 22 -7.93 5.65 -18.98
CA ASP A 22 -7.17 6.61 -19.78
C ASP A 22 -7.77 6.81 -21.17
N GLU A 23 -8.27 5.76 -21.80
CA GLU A 23 -8.97 5.85 -23.08
C GLU A 23 -10.20 6.75 -22.96
N ALA A 24 -11.06 6.50 -21.96
CA ALA A 24 -12.26 7.32 -21.71
C ALA A 24 -11.90 8.79 -21.47
N ARG A 25 -10.84 9.05 -20.69
CA ARG A 25 -10.36 10.42 -20.42
C ARG A 25 -9.81 11.11 -21.67
N SER A 26 -9.09 10.39 -22.53
CA SER A 26 -8.56 10.97 -23.79
C SER A 26 -9.68 11.42 -24.73
N LYS A 27 -10.82 10.72 -24.68
CA LYS A 27 -12.06 11.06 -25.40
C LYS A 27 -12.91 12.13 -24.70
N LYS A 28 -12.44 12.69 -23.58
CA LYS A 28 -13.17 13.65 -22.73
C LYS A 28 -14.50 13.10 -22.21
N CYS A 29 -14.60 11.80 -22.01
CA CYS A 29 -15.77 11.15 -21.42
C CYS A 29 -15.61 11.01 -19.90
N GLY A 30 -16.75 11.05 -19.19
CA GLY A 30 -16.81 10.66 -17.79
C GLY A 30 -16.76 9.13 -17.63
N ILE A 31 -16.24 8.66 -16.50
CA ILE A 31 -16.19 7.25 -16.15
C ILE A 31 -16.65 7.04 -14.70
N LEU A 32 -17.33 5.93 -14.44
CA LEU A 32 -17.73 5.50 -13.12
C LEU A 32 -17.08 4.16 -12.79
N VAL A 33 -16.15 4.17 -11.83
CA VAL A 33 -15.59 2.94 -11.24
C VAL A 33 -16.42 2.58 -10.02
N HIS A 34 -17.17 1.48 -10.06
CA HIS A 34 -18.05 1.06 -8.96
C HIS A 34 -17.91 -0.43 -8.63
N CYS A 35 -18.30 -0.78 -7.41
CA CYS A 35 -18.54 -2.16 -6.96
C CYS A 35 -19.77 -2.16 -6.05
N LEU A 36 -20.16 -3.30 -5.49
CA LEU A 36 -21.41 -3.44 -4.72
C LEU A 36 -21.54 -2.39 -3.59
N ALA A 37 -20.54 -2.28 -2.71
CA ALA A 37 -20.57 -1.36 -1.57
C ALA A 37 -19.79 -0.06 -1.81
N GLY A 38 -18.96 -0.01 -2.86
CA GLY A 38 -18.04 1.10 -3.08
C GLY A 38 -16.93 1.25 -2.02
N ILE A 39 -16.64 0.20 -1.24
CA ILE A 39 -15.71 0.25 -0.09
C ILE A 39 -14.33 -0.34 -0.42
N SER A 40 -14.30 -1.43 -1.19
CA SER A 40 -13.09 -2.25 -1.39
C SER A 40 -12.67 -2.32 -2.87
N ARG A 41 -13.20 -3.25 -3.67
CA ARG A 41 -12.78 -3.48 -5.09
C ARG A 41 -12.63 -2.21 -5.94
N SER A 42 -13.67 -1.37 -5.99
CA SER A 42 -13.63 -0.14 -6.80
C SER A 42 -12.63 0.87 -6.26
N VAL A 43 -12.44 0.92 -4.93
CA VAL A 43 -11.43 1.76 -4.29
C VAL A 43 -10.04 1.26 -4.68
N THR A 44 -9.80 -0.05 -4.61
CA THR A 44 -8.52 -0.65 -5.02
C THR A 44 -8.13 -0.26 -6.44
N VAL A 45 -9.05 -0.39 -7.41
CA VAL A 45 -8.80 0.01 -8.81
C VAL A 45 -8.53 1.52 -8.91
N THR A 46 -9.28 2.34 -8.16
CA THR A 46 -9.10 3.80 -8.16
C THR A 46 -7.73 4.20 -7.59
N VAL A 47 -7.29 3.57 -6.50
CA VAL A 47 -5.99 3.81 -5.88
C VAL A 47 -4.87 3.40 -6.84
N ALA A 48 -4.93 2.20 -7.44
CA ALA A 48 -3.96 1.75 -8.44
C ALA A 48 -3.87 2.72 -9.62
N TYR A 49 -5.00 3.20 -10.13
CA TYR A 49 -5.04 4.20 -11.19
C TYR A 49 -4.34 5.50 -10.79
N LEU A 50 -4.59 6.01 -9.58
CA LEU A 50 -3.98 7.25 -9.09
C LEU A 50 -2.47 7.10 -8.88
N MET A 51 -2.02 5.96 -8.35
CA MET A 51 -0.59 5.66 -8.22
C MET A 51 0.11 5.74 -9.57
N GLN A 52 -0.39 5.03 -10.59
CA GLN A 52 0.23 5.02 -11.92
C GLN A 52 0.08 6.37 -12.64
N LYS A 53 -1.09 7.01 -12.56
CA LYS A 53 -1.38 8.20 -13.37
C LYS A 53 -0.73 9.47 -12.81
N LEU A 54 -0.66 9.58 -11.49
CA LEU A 54 -0.17 10.76 -10.79
C LEU A 54 1.16 10.52 -10.08
N ASN A 55 1.75 9.33 -10.25
CA ASN A 55 3.03 8.95 -9.66
C ASN A 55 3.04 9.08 -8.13
N LEU A 56 1.93 8.69 -7.50
CA LEU A 56 1.70 8.77 -6.06
C LEU A 56 2.08 7.46 -5.38
N SER A 57 2.65 7.55 -4.17
CA SER A 57 2.77 6.39 -3.29
C SER A 57 1.39 5.79 -2.98
N LEU A 58 1.35 4.54 -2.53
CA LEU A 58 0.13 3.90 -2.05
C LEU A 58 -0.54 4.75 -0.98
N ASN A 59 0.24 5.24 -0.01
CA ASN A 59 -0.29 6.06 1.08
C ASN A 59 -0.91 7.36 0.55
N ASP A 60 -0.22 8.07 -0.34
CA ASP A 60 -0.73 9.33 -0.90
C ASP A 60 -1.98 9.12 -1.76
N ALA A 61 -1.99 8.06 -2.58
CA ALA A 61 -3.14 7.71 -3.41
C ALA A 61 -4.33 7.26 -2.57
N TYR A 62 -4.10 6.46 -1.53
CA TYR A 62 -5.13 6.03 -0.59
C TYR A 62 -5.75 7.22 0.16
N ASP A 63 -4.92 8.09 0.71
CA ASP A 63 -5.36 9.29 1.43
C ASP A 63 -6.11 10.26 0.52
N PHE A 64 -5.69 10.38 -0.74
CA PHE A 64 -6.43 11.14 -1.74
C PHE A 64 -7.87 10.65 -1.89
N VAL A 65 -8.06 9.33 -2.01
CA VAL A 65 -9.41 8.75 -2.10
C VAL A 65 -10.16 8.88 -0.76
N LYS A 66 -9.49 8.67 0.38
CA LYS A 66 -10.07 8.77 1.72
C LYS A 66 -10.66 10.17 2.00
N ARG A 67 -9.96 11.23 1.58
CA ARG A 67 -10.45 12.62 1.70
C ARG A 67 -11.72 12.88 0.90
N LYS A 68 -11.94 12.15 -0.19
CA LYS A 68 -13.15 12.26 -1.03
C LYS A 68 -14.26 11.30 -0.58
N LYS A 69 -13.91 10.18 0.03
CA LYS A 69 -14.83 9.16 0.54
C LYS A 69 -14.28 8.56 1.84
N SER A 70 -14.83 8.98 2.97
CA SER A 70 -14.30 8.64 4.29
C SER A 70 -14.47 7.17 4.69
N ASN A 71 -15.40 6.42 4.09
CA ASN A 71 -15.67 5.02 4.44
C ASN A 71 -14.98 3.99 3.53
N ILE A 72 -13.92 4.37 2.82
CA ILE A 72 -13.12 3.37 2.08
C ILE A 72 -12.39 2.42 3.03
N SER A 73 -12.31 1.16 2.62
CA SER A 73 -11.60 0.08 3.32
C SER A 73 -11.42 -1.11 2.36
N PRO A 74 -10.41 -1.08 1.49
CA PRO A 74 -9.97 -2.29 0.78
C PRO A 74 -9.66 -3.40 1.76
N ASN A 75 -10.00 -4.65 1.40
CA ASN A 75 -9.59 -5.78 2.22
C ASN A 75 -8.05 -5.92 2.24
N PHE A 76 -7.51 -6.58 3.27
CA PHE A 76 -6.06 -6.66 3.47
C PHE A 76 -5.31 -7.31 2.31
N ASN A 77 -5.89 -8.30 1.64
CA ASN A 77 -5.28 -8.91 0.46
C ASN A 77 -5.18 -7.91 -0.70
N PHE A 78 -6.21 -7.10 -0.95
CA PHE A 78 -6.14 -6.04 -1.96
C PHE A 78 -5.18 -4.91 -1.56
N MET A 79 -5.01 -4.65 -0.27
CA MET A 79 -3.98 -3.72 0.20
C MET A 79 -2.56 -4.25 -0.08
N GLY A 80 -2.32 -5.54 0.18
CA GLY A 80 -1.06 -6.20 -0.18
C GLY A 80 -0.78 -6.15 -1.69
N GLN A 81 -1.80 -6.39 -2.51
CA GLN A 81 -1.68 -6.27 -3.97
C GLN A 81 -1.36 -4.84 -4.44
N LEU A 82 -1.84 -3.81 -3.74
CA LEU A 82 -1.48 -2.42 -4.04
C LEU A 82 -0.04 -2.10 -3.62
N LEU A 83 0.43 -2.62 -2.49
CA LEU A 83 1.84 -2.51 -2.08
C LEU A 83 2.76 -3.18 -3.10
N ASP A 84 2.40 -4.38 -3.58
CA ASP A 84 3.14 -5.06 -4.64
C ASP A 84 3.16 -4.23 -5.92
N PHE A 85 2.02 -3.64 -6.29
CA PHE A 85 1.92 -2.78 -7.46
C PHE A 85 2.79 -1.51 -7.32
N GLU A 86 2.84 -0.88 -6.14
CA GLU A 86 3.71 0.26 -5.86
C GLU A 86 5.19 -0.07 -6.17
N ARG A 87 5.65 -1.24 -5.71
CA ARG A 87 7.01 -1.73 -5.98
C ARG A 87 7.25 -1.91 -7.48
N THR A 88 6.27 -2.43 -8.23
CA THR A 88 6.41 -2.57 -9.69
C THR A 88 6.49 -1.23 -10.43
N LEU A 89 5.93 -0.17 -9.85
CA LEU A 89 6.02 1.19 -10.39
C LEU A 89 7.31 1.92 -9.98
N GLY A 90 8.12 1.36 -9.07
CA GLY A 90 9.32 2.01 -8.55
C GLY A 90 9.03 3.21 -7.64
N LEU A 91 7.83 3.28 -7.06
CA LEU A 91 7.38 4.37 -6.18
C LEU A 91 7.74 4.06 -4.73
N ASN A 92 9.02 3.97 -4.40
CA ASN A 92 9.43 3.69 -3.03
C ASN A 92 9.27 4.96 -2.17
N SER A 93 8.56 4.82 -1.04
CA SER A 93 8.47 5.89 -0.04
C SER A 93 9.85 6.07 0.64
N PRO A 94 10.32 7.30 0.88
CA PRO A 94 11.63 7.55 1.51
C PRO A 94 11.85 6.93 2.91
N CYS A 95 10.80 6.39 3.54
CA CYS A 95 10.86 5.80 4.88
C CYS A 95 11.35 4.34 4.92
N ASP A 96 11.59 3.68 3.78
CA ASP A 96 12.10 2.29 3.75
C ASP A 96 13.64 2.19 3.76
N ASN A 97 14.34 3.28 4.09
CA ASN A 97 15.81 3.32 4.18
C ASN A 97 16.39 2.68 5.46
N HIS A 98 15.84 1.55 5.91
CA HIS A 98 16.51 0.64 6.86
C HIS A 98 17.09 -0.56 6.10
N ALA A 99 17.99 -0.31 5.16
CA ALA A 99 18.83 -1.34 4.56
C ALA A 99 20.20 -0.78 4.14
N ALA A 100 20.82 -0.04 5.05
CA ALA A 100 22.27 0.12 5.15
C ALA A 100 22.59 0.45 6.61
N SER A 101 22.35 -0.50 7.52
CA SER A 101 22.84 -0.40 8.89
C SER A 101 24.38 -0.45 8.87
N PRO A 102 25.09 0.49 9.52
CA PRO A 102 26.51 0.32 9.85
C PRO A 102 26.68 -0.89 10.80
N PRO A 103 27.88 -1.49 10.91
CA PRO A 103 28.07 -2.67 11.73
C PRO A 103 28.03 -2.32 13.23
N HIS A 104 27.22 -3.10 13.97
CA HIS A 104 27.14 -3.19 15.43
C HIS A 104 26.59 -1.97 16.21
N ASP A 105 25.26 -1.88 16.32
CA ASP A 105 24.61 -1.22 17.45
C ASP A 105 24.27 -2.27 18.52
N GLN A 106 25.00 -2.25 19.64
CA GLN A 106 24.67 -3.01 20.84
C GLN A 106 23.42 -2.41 21.48
N LEU A 107 22.35 -3.21 21.59
CA LEU A 107 21.11 -2.81 22.26
C LEU A 107 21.23 -3.02 23.77
N PHE A 108 20.86 -2.00 24.54
CA PHE A 108 20.88 -2.04 26.01
C PHE A 108 19.47 -1.76 26.55
N PHE A 109 19.13 -2.34 27.71
CA PHE A 109 17.93 -1.97 28.45
C PHE A 109 18.28 -1.43 29.83
N THR A 110 17.45 -0.49 30.32
CA THR A 110 17.49 0.01 31.69
C THR A 110 16.26 -0.45 32.45
N THR A 111 16.44 -0.79 33.73
CA THR A 111 15.32 -1.08 34.62
C THR A 111 14.81 0.20 35.29
N PRO A 112 13.49 0.35 35.55
CA PRO A 112 12.93 1.56 36.17
C PRO A 112 13.44 1.83 37.60
N THR A 113 13.98 0.81 38.28
CA THR A 113 14.37 0.87 39.69
C THR A 113 15.89 0.90 39.91
N ASN A 114 16.72 0.86 38.86
CA ASN A 114 18.18 1.05 38.97
C ASN A 114 18.78 1.55 37.64
N HIS A 115 19.63 2.57 37.71
CA HIS A 115 20.35 3.19 36.58
C HIS A 115 21.50 2.33 36.01
N ASN A 116 21.47 1.02 36.19
CA ASN A 116 22.46 0.14 35.56
C ASN A 116 21.98 -0.22 34.15
N MET A 117 22.86 -0.04 33.17
CA MET A 117 22.65 -0.43 31.78
C MET A 117 23.03 -1.90 31.61
N PHE A 118 22.13 -2.73 31.10
CA PHE A 118 22.42 -4.14 30.81
C PHE A 118 22.41 -4.39 29.31
N GLN A 119 23.45 -5.06 28.81
CA GLN A 119 23.58 -5.42 27.40
C GLN A 119 22.62 -6.58 27.07
N LEU A 120 21.85 -6.44 25.99
CA LEU A 120 20.98 -7.49 25.50
C LEU A 120 21.81 -8.40 24.57
N ASP A 121 22.32 -9.51 25.09
CA ASP A 121 22.96 -10.51 24.24
C ASP A 121 21.88 -11.26 23.45
N THR A 122 22.01 -11.21 22.12
CA THR A 122 21.12 -11.90 21.19
C THR A 122 21.21 -13.40 21.45
N LEU A 123 20.17 -13.99 22.02
CA LEU A 123 20.08 -15.43 22.19
C LEU A 123 20.13 -16.10 20.81
N GLU A 124 21.19 -16.84 20.54
CA GLU A 124 21.21 -17.79 19.43
C GLU A 124 20.03 -18.76 19.62
N SER A 125 19.14 -18.79 18.63
CA SER A 125 17.99 -19.69 18.60
C SER A 125 18.48 -21.13 18.56
N THR A 126 17.92 -21.98 19.43
CA THR A 126 17.98 -23.44 19.32
C THR A 126 16.92 -23.93 18.35
#